data_AF-A0A6I9WSZ0-F1
#
_entry.id   AF-A0A6I9WSZ0-F1
#
_cell.length_a   1.000
_cell.length_b   1.000
_cell.length_c   1.000
_cell.angle_alpha   90.00
_cell.angle_beta   90.00
_cell.angle_gamma   90.00
#
_symmetry.space_group_name_H-M   'P 1'
#
loop_
_entity.id
_entity.type
_entity.pdbx_description
1 polymer ?
#
loop_
_entity_poly.entity_id
_entity_poly.type
_entity_poly.pdbx_seq_one_letter_code
_entity_poly.pdbx_strand_id
1 'polypeptide(L)'
;MKYFYLQGGDILLETISSNVTEDLITLEFQRSDGTLVTQLIDFKNEVQVIKALVLGEEERGQNQYQVMCFVNHFYKVDFISSDAMSKLRQKNPGTVRVAEEDRGHVNYTMDLFLDVSQSKEISKHVTMLCAEAAGSTYTRNDDIKQWIQRPGSSEELLMAAVYNFTNVPQSSANDTRSLLVSKCADTSNLWAPCTCSLELCIGWYPCGLKFCKGKSDGKKIASTYRCGIKTCKKCFIFSYYSKMKQNCLWDE
;
A
#
# COMPACT_ATOMS: atom_id res chain seq x y z
N MET A 1 -0.25 -13.03 13.31
CA MET A 1 -0.14 -12.24 14.55
C MET A 1 -1.23 -11.18 14.55
N LYS A 2 -2.06 -11.08 15.60
CA LYS A 2 -3.22 -10.16 15.66
C LYS A 2 -3.06 -9.14 16.77
N TYR A 3 -2.96 -7.85 16.50
CA TYR A 3 -2.72 -6.85 17.55
C TYR A 3 -3.71 -5.69 17.47
N PHE A 4 -3.91 -5.07 18.63
CA PHE A 4 -4.69 -3.87 18.77
C PHE A 4 -3.77 -2.65 18.77
N TYR A 5 -4.20 -1.53 18.21
CA TYR A 5 -3.51 -0.25 18.30
C TYR A 5 -4.50 0.91 18.37
N LEU A 6 -4.02 2.09 18.76
CA LEU A 6 -4.84 3.31 18.81
C LEU A 6 -4.63 4.16 17.57
N GLN A 7 -5.73 4.59 16.96
CA GLN A 7 -5.74 5.61 15.91
C GLN A 7 -6.95 6.51 16.10
N GLY A 8 -6.72 7.82 16.25
CA GLY A 8 -7.80 8.79 16.40
C GLY A 8 -8.67 8.63 17.65
N GLY A 9 -8.24 7.82 18.63
CA GLY A 9 -9.03 7.48 19.83
C GLY A 9 -9.72 6.11 19.74
N ASP A 10 -9.76 5.49 18.57
CA ASP A 10 -10.34 4.17 18.35
C ASP A 10 -9.30 3.06 18.52
N ILE A 11 -9.77 1.91 19.01
CA ILE A 11 -8.97 0.68 19.08
C ILE A 11 -9.24 -0.14 17.82
N LEU A 12 -8.22 -0.27 16.98
CA LEU A 12 -8.30 -1.03 15.73
C LEU A 12 -7.55 -2.35 15.84
N LEU A 13 -8.06 -3.39 15.19
CA LEU A 13 -7.45 -4.72 15.11
C LEU A 13 -6.76 -4.89 13.76
N GLU A 14 -5.45 -5.19 13.77
CA GLU A 14 -4.71 -5.58 12.58
C GLU A 14 -4.21 -7.01 12.68
N THR A 15 -4.13 -7.67 11.52
CA THR A 15 -3.58 -9.01 11.37
C THR A 15 -2.36 -8.94 10.47
N ILE A 16 -1.19 -9.33 10.98
CA ILE A 16 0.00 -9.56 10.16
C ILE A 16 0.22 -11.07 9.98
N SER A 17 0.45 -11.51 8.76
CA SER A 17 0.90 -12.86 8.42
C SER A 17 2.20 -12.81 7.63
N SER A 18 2.94 -13.92 7.63
CA SER A 18 4.21 -14.04 6.89
C SER A 18 4.27 -15.40 6.21
N ASN A 19 4.67 -15.41 4.95
CA ASN A 19 4.96 -16.63 4.20
C ASN A 19 6.46 -16.65 3.88
N VAL A 20 7.23 -17.43 4.63
CA VAL A 20 8.70 -17.51 4.46
C VAL A 20 9.06 -18.18 3.13
N THR A 21 8.24 -19.12 2.65
CA THR A 21 8.50 -19.85 1.39
C THR A 21 8.40 -18.91 0.18
N GLU A 22 7.43 -18.01 0.19
CA GLU A 22 7.24 -17.03 -0.89
C GLU A 22 7.91 -15.68 -0.60
N ASP A 23 8.57 -15.55 0.55
CA ASP A 23 9.17 -14.31 1.06
C ASP A 23 8.18 -13.12 1.09
N LEU A 24 7.00 -13.36 1.69
CA LEU A 24 5.90 -12.40 1.78
C LEU A 24 5.56 -12.01 3.21
N ILE A 25 5.06 -10.79 3.36
CA ILE A 25 4.35 -10.33 4.55
C ILE A 25 3.02 -9.72 4.10
N THR A 26 1.94 -10.06 4.80
CA THR A 26 0.62 -9.46 4.57
C THR A 26 0.12 -8.83 5.86
N LEU A 27 -0.39 -7.61 5.77
CA LEU A 27 -1.00 -6.85 6.87
C LEU A 27 -2.44 -6.50 6.47
N GLU A 28 -3.40 -6.82 7.33
CA GLU A 28 -4.83 -6.63 7.07
C GLU A 28 -5.51 -5.92 8.24
N PHE A 29 -6.33 -4.92 7.95
CA PHE A 29 -7.10 -4.19 8.95
C PHE A 29 -8.37 -3.57 8.38
N GLN A 30 -9.28 -3.19 9.27
CA GLN A 30 -10.48 -2.43 8.93
C GLN A 30 -10.38 -1.04 9.55
N ARG A 31 -10.60 -0.01 8.75
CA ARG A 31 -10.69 1.39 9.19
C ARG A 31 -12.01 1.65 9.93
N SER A 32 -12.09 2.76 10.66
CA SER A 32 -13.31 3.20 11.35
C SER A 32 -14.49 3.48 10.40
N ASP A 33 -14.19 3.91 9.16
CA ASP A 33 -15.18 4.08 8.08
C ASP A 33 -15.61 2.75 7.41
N GLY A 34 -15.13 1.61 7.90
CA GLY A 34 -15.46 0.30 7.38
C GLY A 34 -14.59 -0.17 6.21
N THR A 35 -13.72 0.69 5.66
CA THR A 35 -12.79 0.32 4.58
C THR A 35 -11.88 -0.83 5.01
N LEU A 36 -11.83 -1.89 4.21
CA LEU A 36 -10.94 -3.03 4.42
C LEU A 36 -9.63 -2.77 3.66
N VAL A 37 -8.51 -2.86 4.36
CA VAL A 37 -7.18 -2.63 3.80
C VAL A 37 -6.35 -3.90 3.91
N THR A 38 -5.77 -4.32 2.79
CA THR A 38 -4.80 -5.42 2.71
C THR A 38 -3.51 -4.89 2.10
N GLN A 39 -2.43 -4.85 2.88
CA GLN A 39 -1.09 -4.58 2.40
C GLN A 39 -0.34 -5.90 2.23
N LEU A 40 0.26 -6.12 1.06
CA LEU A 40 1.15 -7.23 0.76
C LEU A 40 2.53 -6.69 0.42
N ILE A 41 3.56 -7.26 1.02
CA ILE A 41 4.98 -6.96 0.79
C ILE A 41 5.62 -8.21 0.18
N ASP A 42 6.03 -8.10 -1.08
CA ASP A 42 6.78 -9.12 -1.82
C ASP A 42 8.26 -8.78 -1.81
N PHE A 43 9.04 -9.39 -0.89
CA PHE A 43 10.46 -9.08 -0.74
C PHE A 43 11.30 -9.55 -1.92
N LYS A 44 10.88 -10.63 -2.58
CA LYS A 44 11.59 -11.20 -3.73
C LYS A 44 11.57 -10.22 -4.89
N ASN A 45 10.40 -9.67 -5.18
CA ASN A 45 10.20 -8.70 -6.23
C ASN A 45 10.01 -7.29 -5.68
N GLU A 46 10.56 -6.92 -4.52
CA GLU A 46 10.52 -5.57 -3.90
C GLU A 46 9.25 -4.74 -4.20
N VAL A 47 8.07 -5.37 -4.09
CA VAL A 47 6.77 -4.80 -4.47
C VAL A 47 5.89 -4.73 -3.23
N GLN A 48 5.28 -3.58 -3.03
CA GLN A 48 4.22 -3.36 -2.06
C GLN A 48 2.91 -3.19 -2.82
N VAL A 49 1.91 -3.99 -2.48
CA VAL A 49 0.54 -3.84 -2.95
C VAL A 49 -0.32 -3.40 -1.78
N ILE A 50 -1.03 -2.28 -1.89
CA ILE A 50 -2.05 -1.87 -0.93
C ILE A 50 -3.40 -1.94 -1.63
N LYS A 51 -4.21 -2.94 -1.27
CA LYS A 51 -5.61 -3.08 -1.66
C LYS A 51 -6.47 -2.33 -0.65
N ALA A 52 -7.35 -1.46 -1.14
CA ALA A 52 -8.40 -0.82 -0.34
C ALA A 52 -9.76 -1.20 -0.92
N LEU A 53 -10.61 -1.81 -0.11
CA LEU A 53 -12.02 -2.06 -0.41
C LEU A 53 -12.84 -1.06 0.40
N VAL A 54 -13.32 -0.03 -0.27
CA VAL A 54 -14.16 1.03 0.31
C VAL A 54 -15.62 0.66 0.11
N LEU A 55 -16.38 0.67 1.20
CA LEU A 55 -17.82 0.36 1.15
C LEU A 55 -18.57 1.54 0.53
N GLY A 56 -19.67 1.24 -0.18
CA GLY A 56 -20.54 2.27 -0.72
C GLY A 56 -21.33 2.96 0.39
N GLU A 57 -21.46 4.28 0.30
CA GLU A 57 -22.32 5.08 1.18
C GLU A 57 -23.75 5.12 0.61
N GLU A 58 -24.65 4.29 1.17
CA GLU A 58 -26.04 4.17 0.72
C GLU A 58 -26.79 5.52 0.80
N GLU A 59 -26.51 6.32 1.83
CA GLU A 59 -27.07 7.67 2.02
C GLU A 59 -26.69 8.63 0.88
N ARG A 60 -25.64 8.32 0.13
CA ARG A 60 -25.16 9.09 -1.03
C ARG A 60 -25.45 8.40 -2.37
N GLY A 61 -26.29 7.37 -2.35
CA GLY A 61 -26.70 6.64 -3.55
C GLY A 61 -25.66 5.66 -4.08
N GLN A 62 -24.68 5.26 -3.26
CA GLN A 62 -23.76 4.18 -3.60
C GLN A 62 -24.25 2.87 -2.99
N ASN A 63 -24.59 1.90 -3.83
CA ASN A 63 -25.03 0.56 -3.42
C ASN A 63 -23.98 -0.53 -3.65
N GLN A 64 -22.82 -0.17 -4.19
CA GLN A 64 -21.71 -1.07 -4.47
C GLN A 64 -20.45 -0.59 -3.76
N TYR A 65 -19.60 -1.55 -3.37
CA TYR A 65 -18.27 -1.26 -2.88
C TYR A 65 -17.31 -0.98 -4.05
N GLN A 66 -16.19 -0.35 -3.74
CA GLN A 66 -15.13 -0.05 -4.69
C GLN A 66 -13.83 -0.69 -4.22
N VAL A 67 -13.09 -1.28 -5.15
CA VAL A 67 -11.79 -1.88 -4.87
C VAL A 67 -10.73 -1.10 -5.62
N MET A 68 -9.67 -0.70 -4.93
CA MET A 68 -8.51 -0.04 -5.49
C MET A 68 -7.26 -0.78 -5.08
N CYS A 69 -6.26 -0.80 -5.96
CA CYS A 69 -4.94 -1.33 -5.66
C CYS A 69 -3.86 -0.31 -5.99
N PHE A 70 -2.98 -0.04 -5.03
CA PHE A 70 -1.80 0.80 -5.22
C PHE A 70 -0.56 -0.10 -5.16
N VAL A 71 0.12 -0.24 -6.29
CA VAL A 71 1.31 -1.07 -6.44
C VAL A 71 2.53 -0.16 -6.50
N ASN A 72 3.42 -0.26 -5.52
CA ASN A 72 4.60 0.60 -5.39
C ASN A 72 5.86 -0.23 -5.16
N HIS A 73 7.01 0.33 -5.51
CA HIS A 73 8.27 -0.19 -5.02
C HIS A 73 8.40 0.08 -3.52
N PHE A 74 8.97 -0.86 -2.77
CA PHE A 74 9.35 -0.62 -1.38
C PHE A 74 10.82 -0.95 -1.14
N TYR A 75 11.42 -0.32 -0.14
CA TYR A 75 12.79 -0.60 0.25
C TYR A 75 12.82 -1.64 1.36
N LYS A 76 13.69 -2.65 1.23
CA LYS A 76 13.83 -3.72 2.23
C LYS A 76 14.12 -3.22 3.65
N VAL A 77 14.71 -2.04 3.79
CA VAL A 77 14.98 -1.40 5.10
C VAL A 77 13.72 -0.92 5.83
N ASP A 78 12.57 -0.87 5.13
CA ASP A 78 11.31 -0.42 5.72
C ASP A 78 10.60 -1.49 6.54
N PHE A 79 10.98 -2.76 6.36
CA PHE A 79 10.35 -3.91 7.01
C PHE A 79 11.39 -4.87 7.57
N ILE A 80 11.01 -5.64 8.59
CA ILE A 80 11.77 -6.85 8.94
C ILE A 80 11.50 -7.94 7.90
N SER A 81 12.44 -8.85 7.67
CA SER A 81 12.25 -9.95 6.72
C SER A 81 11.08 -10.86 7.10
N SER A 82 10.53 -11.58 6.11
CA SER A 82 9.48 -12.60 6.33
C SER A 82 9.89 -13.66 7.36
N ASP A 83 11.14 -14.11 7.35
CA ASP A 83 11.71 -15.03 8.35
C ASP A 83 11.66 -14.44 9.77
N ALA A 84 12.06 -13.18 9.93
CA ALA A 84 12.00 -12.51 11.22
C ALA A 84 10.56 -12.31 11.69
N MET A 85 9.66 -11.94 10.77
CA MET A 85 8.23 -11.78 11.02
C MET A 85 7.58 -13.10 11.49
N SER A 86 7.92 -14.23 10.86
CA SER A 86 7.38 -15.56 11.20
C SER A 86 7.72 -16.02 12.61
N LYS A 87 8.83 -15.51 13.15
CA LYS A 87 9.33 -15.83 14.50
C LYS A 87 8.76 -14.89 15.57
N LEU A 88 8.02 -13.85 15.19
CA LEU A 88 7.38 -12.97 16.16
C LEU A 88 6.28 -13.72 16.90
N ARG A 89 6.33 -13.61 18.23
CA ARG A 89 5.33 -14.17 19.13
C ARG A 89 4.73 -13.04 19.93
N GLN A 90 3.40 -13.04 20.04
CA GLN A 90 2.72 -12.06 20.87
C GLN A 90 2.92 -12.38 22.34
N LYS A 91 3.56 -11.46 23.04
CA LYS A 91 3.39 -11.35 24.49
C LYS A 91 2.11 -10.57 24.73
N ASN A 92 1.14 -11.15 25.44
CA ASN A 92 -0.15 -10.54 25.80
C ASN A 92 -0.99 -10.09 24.58
N PRO A 93 -1.84 -10.99 24.02
CA PRO A 93 -2.64 -10.71 22.83
C PRO A 93 -3.62 -9.54 22.95
N GLY A 94 -4.10 -9.22 24.16
CA GLY A 94 -5.04 -8.12 24.41
C GLY A 94 -4.39 -6.74 24.62
N THR A 95 -3.05 -6.63 24.56
CA THR A 95 -2.39 -5.34 24.76
C THR A 95 -2.54 -4.45 23.53
N VAL A 96 -3.12 -3.27 23.74
CA VAL A 96 -3.11 -2.17 22.78
C VAL A 96 -1.68 -1.65 22.59
N ARG A 97 -1.22 -1.65 21.35
CA ARG A 97 0.14 -1.32 20.96
C ARG A 97 0.25 0.12 20.49
N VAL A 98 1.40 0.70 20.76
CA VAL A 98 1.80 2.02 20.27
C VAL A 98 3.10 1.85 19.50
N ALA A 99 3.20 2.46 18.32
CA ALA A 99 4.42 2.45 17.53
C ALA A 99 5.53 3.23 18.26
N GLU A 100 6.76 2.75 18.17
CA GLU A 100 7.91 3.41 18.79
C GLU A 100 8.41 4.59 17.95
N GLU A 101 8.22 4.53 16.64
CA GLU A 101 8.60 5.56 15.68
C GLU A 101 7.41 5.96 14.80
N ASP A 102 7.24 7.26 14.61
CA ASP A 102 6.33 7.82 13.61
C ASP A 102 7.13 8.12 12.34
N ARG A 103 6.86 7.41 11.25
CA ARG A 103 7.48 7.65 9.94
C ARG A 103 6.72 8.68 9.11
N GLY A 104 5.67 9.29 9.66
CA GLY A 104 4.91 10.37 9.03
C GLY A 104 4.13 9.93 7.78
N HIS A 105 3.95 10.88 6.88
CA HIS A 105 3.16 10.75 5.66
C HIS A 105 4.07 10.68 4.44
N VAL A 106 3.69 9.88 3.46
CA VAL A 106 4.33 9.85 2.14
C VAL A 106 3.27 10.01 1.05
N ASN A 107 3.55 10.93 0.14
CA ASN A 107 2.65 11.23 -0.97
C ASN A 107 3.03 10.40 -2.20
N TYR A 108 2.04 9.73 -2.76
CA TYR A 108 2.14 8.95 -3.99
C TYR A 108 1.22 9.58 -5.04
N THR A 109 1.79 10.15 -6.10
CA THR A 109 1.02 10.55 -7.28
C THR A 109 1.05 9.40 -8.27
N MET A 110 -0.08 8.71 -8.40
CA MET A 110 -0.26 7.55 -9.26
C MET A 110 -0.53 8.01 -10.69
N ASP A 111 0.49 7.95 -11.54
CA ASP A 111 0.44 8.45 -12.92
C ASP A 111 0.19 7.35 -13.97
N LEU A 112 0.17 6.08 -13.55
CA LEU A 112 -0.05 4.94 -14.43
C LEU A 112 -1.15 4.02 -13.91
N PHE A 113 -1.95 3.51 -14.84
CA PHE A 113 -2.73 2.29 -14.62
C PHE A 113 -1.87 1.07 -14.87
N LEU A 114 -2.22 -0.02 -14.20
CA LEU A 114 -1.53 -1.29 -14.29
C LEU A 114 -2.50 -2.35 -14.79
N ASP A 115 -2.14 -3.04 -15.87
CA ASP A 115 -2.90 -4.18 -16.41
C ASP A 115 -2.68 -5.40 -15.50
N VAL A 116 -3.72 -5.74 -14.74
CA VAL A 116 -3.73 -6.84 -13.76
C VAL A 116 -3.35 -8.19 -14.39
N SER A 117 -3.63 -8.39 -15.68
CA SER A 117 -3.31 -9.62 -16.41
C SER A 117 -1.84 -9.75 -16.79
N GLN A 118 -1.16 -8.61 -17.03
CA GLN A 118 0.26 -8.54 -17.38
C GLN A 118 1.16 -8.29 -16.16
N SER A 119 0.59 -8.10 -14.97
CA SER A 119 1.35 -7.72 -13.76
C SER A 119 2.29 -8.78 -13.21
N LYS A 120 2.24 -10.00 -13.73
CA LYS A 120 3.12 -11.10 -13.30
C LYS A 120 4.61 -10.73 -13.41
N GLU A 121 4.94 -9.85 -14.35
CA GLU A 121 6.30 -9.32 -14.58
C GLU A 121 6.76 -8.38 -13.45
N ILE A 122 5.81 -7.78 -12.74
CA ILE A 122 6.04 -6.95 -11.54
C ILE A 122 6.02 -7.82 -10.29
N SER A 123 4.91 -8.53 -10.09
CA SER A 123 4.74 -9.56 -9.06
C SER A 123 3.51 -10.40 -9.39
N LYS A 124 3.66 -11.73 -9.31
CA LYS A 124 2.56 -12.69 -9.49
C LYS A 124 1.38 -12.48 -8.52
N HIS A 125 1.63 -11.81 -7.39
CA HIS A 125 0.62 -11.60 -6.35
C HIS A 125 -0.38 -10.49 -6.72
N VAL A 126 -0.01 -9.58 -7.62
CA VAL A 126 -0.90 -8.51 -8.09
C VAL A 126 -2.14 -9.09 -8.78
N THR A 127 -1.97 -10.08 -9.65
CA THR A 127 -3.09 -10.69 -10.40
C THR A 127 -4.15 -11.27 -9.47
N MET A 128 -3.73 -11.92 -8.37
CA MET A 128 -4.67 -12.49 -7.40
C MET A 128 -5.29 -11.41 -6.51
N LEU A 129 -4.46 -10.54 -5.91
CA LEU A 129 -4.93 -9.58 -4.90
C LEU A 129 -5.81 -8.48 -5.52
N CYS A 130 -5.51 -8.09 -6.76
CA CYS A 130 -6.14 -6.97 -7.47
C CYS A 130 -7.10 -7.40 -8.58
N ALA A 131 -7.51 -8.67 -8.63
CA ALA A 131 -8.43 -9.19 -9.65
C ALA A 131 -9.73 -8.36 -9.77
N GLU A 132 -10.30 -7.96 -8.63
CA GLU A 132 -11.52 -7.13 -8.55
C GLU A 132 -11.27 -5.65 -8.88
N ALA A 133 -10.01 -5.23 -8.97
CA ALA A 133 -9.58 -3.85 -9.19
C ALA A 133 -8.94 -3.64 -10.58
N ALA A 134 -9.30 -4.45 -11.59
CA ALA A 134 -8.69 -4.38 -12.92
C ALA A 134 -8.76 -2.97 -13.57
N GLY A 135 -9.80 -2.19 -13.26
CA GLY A 135 -9.98 -0.82 -13.74
C GLY A 135 -9.49 0.28 -12.79
N SER A 136 -8.89 -0.10 -11.66
CA SER A 136 -8.56 0.75 -10.50
C SER A 136 -7.29 0.24 -9.78
N THR A 137 -6.37 -0.34 -10.56
CA THR A 137 -5.03 -0.72 -10.10
C THR A 137 -4.03 0.26 -10.68
N TYR A 138 -3.21 0.84 -9.80
CA TYR A 138 -2.35 1.96 -10.12
C TYR A 138 -0.90 1.67 -9.75
N THR A 139 0.03 2.30 -10.47
CA THR A 139 1.47 2.34 -10.16
C THR A 139 2.04 3.70 -10.55
N ARG A 140 3.35 3.87 -10.44
CA ARG A 140 4.06 5.07 -10.88
C ARG A 140 5.21 4.79 -11.82
N ASN A 141 5.52 5.74 -12.69
CA ASN A 141 6.74 5.72 -13.50
C ASN A 141 8.00 5.53 -12.64
N ASP A 142 8.04 6.14 -11.45
CA ASP A 142 9.18 6.03 -10.54
C ASP A 142 9.34 4.62 -9.96
N ASP A 143 8.25 3.89 -9.75
CA ASP A 143 8.31 2.50 -9.28
C ASP A 143 8.81 1.58 -10.41
N ILE A 144 8.37 1.82 -11.65
CA ILE A 144 8.86 1.10 -12.84
C ILE A 144 10.38 1.28 -12.99
N LYS A 145 10.91 2.50 -12.82
CA LYS A 145 12.37 2.77 -12.85
C LYS A 145 13.14 1.98 -11.81
N GLN A 146 12.57 1.76 -10.62
CA GLN A 146 13.20 0.90 -9.61
C GLN A 146 13.14 -0.57 -10.01
N TRP A 147 12.03 -1.02 -10.58
CA TRP A 147 11.83 -2.41 -10.98
C TRP A 147 12.69 -2.83 -12.17
N ILE A 148 12.99 -1.91 -13.10
CA ILE A 148 13.91 -2.15 -14.23
C ILE A 148 15.34 -2.44 -13.76
N GLN A 149 15.74 -1.93 -12.59
CA GLN A 149 17.08 -2.14 -12.04
C GLN A 149 17.26 -3.54 -11.43
N ARG A 150 16.21 -4.37 -11.40
CA ARG A 150 16.28 -5.70 -10.81
C ARG A 150 17.07 -6.66 -11.69
N PRO A 151 17.78 -7.63 -11.10
CA PRO A 151 18.37 -8.70 -11.87
C PRO A 151 17.30 -9.50 -12.64
N GLY A 152 17.38 -9.50 -13.96
CA GLY A 152 16.49 -10.29 -14.83
C GLY A 152 15.16 -9.63 -15.20
N SER A 153 14.93 -8.35 -14.87
CA SER A 153 13.78 -7.60 -15.38
C SER A 153 13.98 -7.16 -16.83
N SER A 154 12.90 -7.16 -17.62
CA SER A 154 12.84 -6.54 -18.95
C SER A 154 12.01 -5.27 -18.88
N GLU A 155 12.58 -4.17 -19.35
CA GLU A 155 11.88 -2.88 -19.44
C GLU A 155 10.67 -2.97 -20.37
N GLU A 156 10.79 -3.69 -21.48
CA GLU A 156 9.72 -3.87 -22.45
C GLU A 156 8.51 -4.59 -21.83
N LEU A 157 8.75 -5.65 -21.03
CA LEU A 157 7.71 -6.39 -20.35
C LEU A 157 7.04 -5.59 -19.23
N LEU A 158 7.82 -4.81 -18.46
CA LEU A 158 7.29 -3.94 -17.42
C LEU A 158 6.44 -2.80 -18.02
N MET A 159 6.91 -2.19 -19.11
CA MET A 159 6.18 -1.14 -19.81
C MET A 159 4.92 -1.66 -20.52
N ALA A 160 4.92 -2.92 -20.97
CA ALA A 160 3.72 -3.56 -21.52
C ALA A 160 2.63 -3.81 -20.45
N ALA A 161 2.98 -3.82 -19.17
CA ALA A 161 2.03 -4.03 -18.06
C ALA A 161 1.38 -2.72 -17.56
N VAL A 162 1.71 -1.56 -18.15
CA VAL A 162 1.20 -0.26 -17.71
C VAL A 162 0.65 0.57 -18.87
N TYR A 163 -0.28 1.48 -18.55
CA TYR A 163 -0.82 2.42 -19.53
C TYR A 163 -1.25 3.74 -18.88
N ASN A 164 -1.18 4.83 -19.66
CA ASN A 164 -1.54 6.17 -19.19
C ASN A 164 -3.06 6.35 -19.11
N PHE A 165 -3.51 7.14 -18.12
CA PHE A 165 -4.90 7.56 -18.00
C PHE A 165 -5.34 8.57 -19.08
N THR A 166 -4.39 9.26 -19.74
CA THR A 166 -4.67 10.22 -20.83
C THR A 166 -5.14 9.56 -22.12
N ASN A 167 -5.00 8.24 -22.25
CA ASN A 167 -5.43 7.48 -23.44
C ASN A 167 -6.90 7.06 -23.38
N VAL A 168 -7.66 7.51 -22.37
CA VAL A 168 -9.11 7.29 -22.32
C VAL A 168 -9.74 8.19 -23.40
N PRO A 169 -10.38 7.63 -24.44
CA PRO A 169 -10.98 8.44 -25.50
C PRO A 169 -12.11 9.27 -24.89
N GLN A 170 -11.88 10.58 -24.75
CA GLN A 170 -12.93 11.52 -24.38
C GLN A 170 -13.88 11.67 -25.56
N SER A 171 -15.13 11.25 -25.39
CA SER A 171 -16.23 11.55 -26.30
C SER A 171 -16.68 13.00 -26.10
N SER A 172 -15.84 13.97 -26.39
CA SER A 172 -16.25 15.36 -26.71
C SER A 172 -15.05 16.18 -27.16
N ALA A 173 -15.21 16.77 -28.33
CA ALA A 173 -14.20 17.52 -29.06
C ALA A 173 -13.85 18.87 -28.40
N ASN A 174 -12.64 19.31 -28.74
CA ASN A 174 -12.12 20.68 -28.67
C ASN A 174 -11.76 21.25 -27.29
N ASP A 175 -10.62 20.83 -26.73
CA ASP A 175 -9.77 21.82 -26.07
C ASP A 175 -8.27 21.44 -26.09
N THR A 176 -7.45 22.31 -26.66
CA THR A 176 -6.00 22.14 -26.87
C THR A 176 -5.18 22.64 -25.67
N ARG A 177 -5.71 22.45 -24.46
CA ARG A 177 -5.00 22.74 -23.21
C ARG A 177 -4.65 21.42 -22.54
N SER A 178 -3.41 21.32 -22.07
CA SER A 178 -2.94 20.28 -21.15
C SER A 178 -4.08 19.82 -20.24
N LEU A 179 -4.44 18.53 -20.35
CA LEU A 179 -5.50 17.84 -19.61
C LEU A 179 -5.22 17.89 -18.10
N LEU A 180 -5.39 19.04 -17.47
CA LEU A 180 -5.35 19.22 -16.02
C LEU A 180 -6.70 18.74 -15.49
N VAL A 181 -6.76 17.45 -15.16
CA VAL A 181 -7.89 16.85 -14.47
C VAL A 181 -8.01 17.53 -13.09
N SER A 182 -9.17 18.14 -12.81
CA SER A 182 -9.45 18.82 -11.54
C SER A 182 -9.54 17.82 -10.38
N LYS A 183 -9.37 18.29 -9.14
CA LYS A 183 -9.61 17.44 -7.96
C LYS A 183 -11.09 17.06 -7.86
N CYS A 184 -11.37 15.90 -7.28
CA CYS A 184 -12.75 15.44 -7.09
C CYS A 184 -13.54 16.36 -6.15
N ALA A 185 -12.90 16.91 -5.12
CA ALA A 185 -13.47 17.94 -4.24
C ALA A 185 -13.99 19.17 -5.02
N ASP A 186 -13.21 19.66 -6.00
CA ASP A 186 -13.51 20.85 -6.79
C ASP A 186 -14.51 20.61 -7.94
N THR A 187 -14.88 19.35 -8.20
CA THR A 187 -15.68 18.95 -9.36
C THR A 187 -17.15 18.83 -8.97
N SER A 188 -18.08 19.55 -9.60
CA SER A 188 -19.52 19.44 -9.27
C SER A 188 -20.23 18.29 -9.99
N ASN A 189 -19.78 17.93 -11.19
CA ASN A 189 -20.35 16.86 -11.99
C ASN A 189 -19.89 15.48 -11.48
N LEU A 190 -20.82 14.68 -10.96
CA LEU A 190 -20.55 13.32 -10.44
C LEU A 190 -19.96 12.36 -11.49
N TRP A 191 -20.23 12.61 -12.77
CA TRP A 191 -19.82 11.75 -13.88
C TRP A 191 -18.53 12.23 -14.57
N ALA A 192 -18.00 13.38 -14.16
CA ALA A 192 -16.76 13.90 -14.72
C ALA A 192 -15.54 13.17 -14.13
N PRO A 193 -14.48 12.97 -14.93
CA PRO A 193 -13.22 12.47 -14.43
C PRO A 193 -12.55 13.51 -13.52
N CYS A 194 -11.86 13.04 -12.49
CA CYS A 194 -11.20 13.90 -11.51
C CYS A 194 -10.00 13.19 -10.86
N THR A 195 -9.13 13.93 -10.19
CA THR A 195 -8.05 13.39 -9.36
C THR A 195 -8.55 13.24 -7.94
N CYS A 196 -8.49 12.02 -7.42
CA CYS A 196 -8.94 11.62 -6.10
C CYS A 196 -7.76 11.51 -5.13
N SER A 197 -7.97 11.85 -3.86
CA SER A 197 -7.06 11.53 -2.77
C SER A 197 -7.60 10.43 -1.85
N LEU A 198 -6.73 9.48 -1.47
CA LEU A 198 -7.02 8.49 -0.43
C LEU A 198 -5.85 8.38 0.53
N GLU A 199 -6.10 8.70 1.80
CA GLU A 199 -5.16 8.49 2.88
C GLU A 199 -5.38 7.14 3.56
N LEU A 200 -4.31 6.36 3.72
CA LEU A 200 -4.29 5.08 4.44
C LEU A 200 -3.14 5.07 5.45
N CYS A 201 -3.45 4.85 6.72
CA CYS A 201 -2.45 4.78 7.78
C CYS A 201 -2.33 3.36 8.34
N ILE A 202 -1.09 2.94 8.55
CA ILE A 202 -0.75 1.73 9.31
C ILE A 202 -0.25 2.22 10.67
N GLY A 203 -1.04 2.00 11.71
CA GLY A 203 -0.73 2.55 13.03
C GLY A 203 0.27 1.75 13.85
N TRP A 204 0.58 0.51 13.44
CA TRP A 204 1.64 -0.27 14.06
C TRP A 204 2.15 -1.36 13.11
N TYR A 205 3.44 -1.41 12.84
CA TYR A 205 4.04 -2.55 12.14
C TYR A 205 5.52 -2.77 12.52
N PRO A 206 6.04 -4.00 12.48
CA PRO A 206 7.47 -4.26 12.69
C PRO A 206 8.32 -3.76 11.51
N CYS A 207 9.12 -2.73 11.77
CA CYS A 207 9.91 -2.02 10.74
C CYS A 207 11.43 -2.17 10.92
N GLY A 208 11.88 -2.83 12.00
CA GLY A 208 13.31 -3.05 12.23
C GLY A 208 13.59 -4.07 13.33
N LEU A 209 14.83 -4.56 13.40
CA LEU A 209 15.31 -5.43 14.47
C LEU A 209 16.07 -4.61 15.53
N LYS A 210 15.88 -4.95 16.80
CA LYS A 210 16.67 -4.39 17.90
C LYS A 210 17.76 -5.36 18.32
N PHE A 211 18.97 -4.82 18.51
CA PHE A 211 20.15 -5.55 18.96
C PHE A 211 20.58 -5.05 20.33
N CYS A 212 20.75 -5.98 21.26
CA CYS A 212 21.25 -5.71 22.60
C CYS A 212 22.71 -6.16 22.72
N LYS A 213 23.48 -5.48 23.57
CA LYS A 213 24.86 -5.89 23.88
C LYS A 213 24.84 -6.98 24.94
N GLY A 214 25.55 -8.07 24.68
CA GLY A 214 25.85 -9.10 25.67
C GLY A 214 26.80 -8.59 26.75
N LYS A 215 26.80 -9.22 27.92
CA LYS A 215 27.77 -8.92 28.98
C LYS A 215 29.19 -9.22 28.48
N SER A 216 30.09 -8.27 28.66
CA SER A 216 31.52 -8.41 28.32
C SER A 216 32.26 -9.03 29.51
N ASP A 217 32.69 -10.28 29.38
CA ASP A 217 33.65 -10.88 30.31
C ASP A 217 35.07 -10.46 29.90
N GLY A 218 35.41 -9.20 30.19
CA GLY A 218 36.78 -8.65 30.38
C GLY A 218 37.85 -8.78 29.30
N LYS A 219 37.70 -9.65 28.28
CA LYS A 219 38.72 -9.97 27.27
C LYS A 219 38.18 -10.24 25.86
N LYS A 220 36.87 -10.13 25.64
CA LYS A 220 36.24 -10.31 24.31
C LYS A 220 35.34 -9.12 23.94
N ILE A 221 35.33 -8.78 22.66
CA ILE A 221 34.38 -7.84 22.03
C ILE A 221 32.97 -8.28 22.43
N ALA A 222 32.19 -7.36 23.01
CA ALA A 222 30.83 -7.65 23.45
C ALA A 222 29.98 -8.14 22.27
N SER A 223 29.49 -9.38 22.34
CA SER A 223 28.65 -9.95 21.30
C SER A 223 27.28 -9.26 21.28
N THR A 224 26.81 -8.88 20.10
CA THR A 224 25.46 -8.33 19.92
C THR A 224 24.48 -9.44 19.60
N TYR A 225 23.31 -9.45 20.25
CA TYR A 225 22.25 -10.43 19.99
C TYR A 225 20.91 -9.75 19.72
N ARG A 226 20.03 -10.42 18.97
CA ARG A 226 18.67 -9.92 18.67
C ARG A 226 17.83 -10.00 19.95
N CYS A 227 17.27 -8.87 20.38
CA CYS A 227 16.49 -8.80 21.63
C CYS A 227 15.08 -8.24 21.46
N GLY A 228 14.72 -7.75 20.28
CA GLY A 228 13.38 -7.26 20.02
C GLY A 228 13.19 -6.75 18.59
N ILE A 229 12.08 -6.05 18.40
CA ILE A 229 11.75 -5.34 17.16
C ILE A 229 11.63 -3.85 17.43
N LYS A 230 11.91 -3.06 16.40
CA LYS A 230 11.48 -1.67 16.30
C LYS A 230 10.13 -1.66 15.60
N THR A 231 9.19 -0.90 16.12
CA THR A 231 7.83 -0.79 15.57
C THR A 231 7.59 0.62 15.08
N CYS A 232 6.91 0.74 13.95
CA CYS A 232 6.67 2.02 13.30
C CYS A 232 5.17 2.21 13.01
N LYS A 233 4.80 3.46 12.76
CA LYS A 233 3.56 3.83 12.06
C LYS A 233 3.89 4.67 10.83
N LYS A 234 3.05 4.59 9.80
CA LYS A 234 3.24 5.31 8.53
C LYS A 234 1.91 5.52 7.83
N CYS A 235 1.72 6.69 7.25
CA CYS A 235 0.56 7.03 6.43
C CYS A 235 0.96 7.21 4.96
N PHE A 236 0.09 6.74 4.07
CA PHE A 236 0.23 6.79 2.63
C PHE A 236 -0.89 7.67 2.08
N ILE A 237 -0.55 8.71 1.34
CA ILE A 237 -1.52 9.59 0.69
C ILE A 237 -1.41 9.33 -0.80
N PHE A 238 -2.41 8.66 -1.36
CA PHE A 238 -2.49 8.35 -2.78
C PHE A 238 -3.29 9.40 -3.51
N SER A 239 -2.72 10.03 -4.53
CA SER A 239 -3.40 10.86 -5.50
C SER A 239 -3.51 10.08 -6.80
N TYR A 240 -4.71 9.80 -7.28
CA TYR A 240 -4.92 8.92 -8.45
C TYR A 240 -6.07 9.42 -9.33
N TYR A 241 -6.04 9.02 -10.60
CA TYR A 241 -7.10 9.35 -11.54
C TYR A 241 -8.36 8.51 -11.25
N SER A 242 -9.50 9.17 -11.11
CA SER A 242 -10.81 8.56 -11.07
C SER A 242 -11.59 8.87 -12.36
N LYS A 243 -12.23 7.85 -12.92
CA LYS A 243 -13.06 7.98 -14.13
C LYS A 243 -14.30 8.86 -13.90
N MET A 244 -14.80 8.89 -12.67
CA MET A 244 -16.02 9.59 -12.26
C MET A 244 -15.86 10.07 -10.82
N LYS A 245 -16.29 11.30 -10.51
CA LYS A 245 -16.34 11.78 -9.12
C LYS A 245 -17.14 10.86 -8.19
N GLN A 246 -18.19 10.21 -8.68
CA GLN A 246 -18.95 9.23 -7.89
C GLN A 246 -18.08 8.08 -7.33
N ASN A 247 -16.92 7.81 -7.92
CA ASN A 247 -15.97 6.81 -7.44
C ASN A 247 -14.98 7.35 -6.39
N CYS A 248 -15.18 8.58 -5.92
CA CYS A 248 -14.29 9.28 -5.01
C CYS A 248 -15.10 10.25 -4.13
N LEU A 249 -16.03 9.69 -3.35
CA LEU A 249 -16.89 10.49 -2.48
C LEU A 249 -16.27 10.80 -1.11
N TRP A 250 -15.14 10.15 -0.79
CA TRP A 250 -14.38 10.37 0.45
C TRP A 250 -13.36 11.52 0.36
N ASP A 251 -13.13 12.07 -0.84
CA ASP A 251 -12.22 13.19 -1.08
C ASP A 251 -13.05 14.49 -1.14
N GLU A 252 -13.38 15.02 0.03
CA GLU A 252 -14.14 16.26 0.24
C GLU A 252 -13.24 17.43 0.67
#